data_AF-A0A396ZLR4-F1
#
_entry.id   AF-A0A396ZLR4-F1
#
_cell.length_a   1.000
_cell.length_b   1.000
_cell.length_c   1.000
_cell.angle_alpha   90.00
_cell.angle_beta   90.00
_cell.angle_gamma   90.00
#
_symmetry.space_group_name_H-M   'P 1'
#
loop_
_entity.id
_entity.type
_entity.pdbx_description
1 polymer ?
#
loop_
_entity_poly.entity_id
_entity_poly.type
_entity_poly.pdbx_seq_one_letter_code
_entity_poly.pdbx_strand_id
1 'polypeptide(L)'
;LGTGLSDEVLGLFFNQLKDCTIDRPRNDYAINDLIKPDVWFEPTQVWEILGADLSISPKYTAAIGLVSKDKGISLRFPRYIRLRDDKTPVQATSAAQIADLYNAQGLNTTNDKDEFDDDDAL
;
A
#
# COMPACT_ATOMS: atom_id res chain seq x y z
N LEU A 1 -1.09 -3.17 -8.04
CA LEU A 1 -1.22 -4.66 -8.07
C LEU A 1 -1.56 -5.05 -9.51
N GLY A 2 -0.85 -6.01 -10.11
CA GLY A 2 -1.07 -6.37 -11.52
C GLY A 2 -0.82 -7.83 -11.87
N THR A 3 -0.69 -8.71 -10.86
CA THR A 3 -0.43 -10.14 -11.07
C THR A 3 -1.31 -10.99 -10.14
N GLY A 4 -1.55 -12.24 -10.52
CA GLY A 4 -2.41 -13.18 -9.76
C GLY A 4 -3.90 -13.10 -10.11
N LEU A 5 -4.30 -12.23 -11.03
CA LEU A 5 -5.69 -12.09 -11.49
C LEU A 5 -5.88 -12.91 -12.77
N SER A 6 -6.85 -13.81 -12.81
CA SER A 6 -7.28 -14.46 -14.06
C SER A 6 -8.17 -13.53 -14.87
N ASP A 7 -8.32 -13.78 -16.17
CA ASP A 7 -9.17 -12.96 -17.05
C ASP A 7 -10.64 -12.91 -16.56
N GLU A 8 -11.14 -14.01 -16.02
CA GLU A 8 -12.48 -14.07 -15.42
C GLU A 8 -12.58 -13.14 -14.20
N VAL A 9 -11.61 -13.18 -13.29
CA VAL A 9 -11.57 -12.32 -12.10
C VAL A 9 -11.40 -10.85 -12.49
N LEU A 10 -10.59 -10.56 -13.52
CA LEU A 10 -10.45 -9.20 -14.06
C LEU A 10 -11.80 -8.67 -14.58
N GLY A 11 -12.52 -9.48 -15.35
CA GLY A 11 -13.85 -9.13 -15.85
C GLY A 11 -14.86 -8.91 -14.72
N LEU A 12 -14.82 -9.74 -13.67
CA LEU A 12 -15.66 -9.57 -12.48
C LEU A 12 -15.36 -8.25 -11.78
N PHE A 13 -14.10 -7.97 -11.48
CA PHE A 13 -13.69 -6.75 -10.77
C PHE A 13 -13.97 -5.49 -11.56
N PHE A 14 -13.77 -5.51 -12.87
CA PHE A 14 -14.16 -4.38 -13.73
C PHE A 14 -15.65 -4.08 -13.59
N ASN A 15 -16.50 -5.10 -13.64
CA ASN A 15 -17.94 -4.93 -13.51
C ASN A 15 -18.39 -4.48 -12.11
N GLN A 16 -17.70 -4.91 -11.06
CA GLN A 16 -18.01 -4.50 -9.69
C GLN A 16 -17.51 -3.09 -9.38
N LEU A 17 -16.32 -2.72 -9.85
CA LEU A 17 -15.66 -1.46 -9.49
C LEU A 17 -16.13 -0.27 -10.33
N LYS A 18 -16.59 -0.49 -11.57
CA LYS A 18 -17.09 0.61 -12.43
C LYS A 18 -18.20 1.42 -11.76
N ASP A 19 -19.07 0.76 -11.00
CA ASP A 19 -20.20 1.37 -10.29
C ASP A 19 -19.78 2.02 -8.96
N CYS A 20 -18.55 1.80 -8.50
CA CYS A 20 -17.98 2.39 -7.29
C CYS A 20 -17.01 3.56 -7.60
N THR A 21 -16.99 4.05 -8.83
CA THR A 21 -16.08 5.13 -9.25
C THR A 21 -16.46 6.47 -8.61
N ILE A 22 -15.44 7.27 -8.29
CA ILE A 22 -15.61 8.63 -7.74
C ILE A 22 -14.71 9.62 -8.50
N ASP A 23 -15.18 10.85 -8.67
CA ASP A 23 -14.46 11.87 -9.46
C ASP A 23 -13.18 12.38 -8.78
N ARG A 24 -13.14 12.33 -7.45
CA ARG A 24 -12.03 12.83 -6.63
C ARG A 24 -11.78 11.91 -5.44
N PRO A 25 -10.52 11.80 -4.98
CA PRO A 25 -10.22 11.03 -3.78
C PRO A 25 -10.97 11.62 -2.58
N ARG A 26 -11.38 10.74 -1.66
CA ARG A 26 -11.98 11.17 -0.40
C ARG A 26 -10.90 11.77 0.51
N ASN A 27 -11.30 12.64 1.44
CA ASN A 27 -10.38 13.31 2.36
C ASN A 27 -9.67 12.35 3.33
N ASP A 28 -10.20 11.15 3.54
CA ASP A 28 -9.62 10.10 4.38
C ASP A 28 -8.58 9.23 3.63
N TYR A 29 -8.31 9.50 2.35
CA TYR A 29 -7.31 8.77 1.58
C TYR A 29 -5.93 9.38 1.81
N ALA A 30 -5.06 8.66 2.50
CA ALA A 30 -3.65 9.02 2.64
C ALA A 30 -2.90 8.64 1.36
N ILE A 31 -2.72 9.58 0.43
CA ILE A 31 -2.08 9.36 -0.87
C ILE A 31 -0.84 10.24 -1.03
N ASN A 32 0.07 9.82 -1.91
CA ASN A 32 1.21 10.59 -2.37
C ASN A 32 1.04 10.83 -3.88
N ASP A 33 1.38 12.03 -4.35
CA ASP A 33 1.28 12.43 -5.76
C ASP A 33 2.13 11.54 -6.69
N LEU A 34 3.11 10.82 -6.15
CA LEU A 34 3.94 9.86 -6.88
C LEU A 34 3.18 8.61 -7.37
N ILE A 35 2.01 8.29 -6.81
CA ILE A 35 1.19 7.12 -7.18
C ILE A 35 -0.28 7.53 -7.28
N LYS A 36 -0.60 8.35 -8.28
CA LYS A 36 -1.97 8.71 -8.61
C LYS A 36 -2.59 7.66 -9.55
N PRO A 37 -3.73 7.03 -9.18
CA PRO A 37 -4.48 6.18 -10.10
C PRO A 37 -5.22 7.02 -11.15
N ASP A 38 -5.50 6.41 -12.31
CA ASP A 38 -6.32 7.02 -13.36
C ASP A 38 -7.79 7.18 -12.93
N VAL A 39 -8.27 6.24 -12.12
CA VAL A 39 -9.66 6.17 -11.65
C VAL A 39 -9.66 5.98 -10.14
N TRP A 40 -10.46 6.77 -9.43
CA TRP A 40 -10.68 6.62 -8.01
C TRP A 40 -11.93 5.77 -7.73
N PHE A 41 -11.88 4.99 -6.67
CA PHE A 41 -13.00 4.16 -6.22
C PHE A 41 -13.35 4.48 -4.78
N GLU A 42 -14.62 4.37 -4.43
CA GLU A 42 -15.05 4.25 -3.03
C GLU A 42 -14.52 2.93 -2.42
N PRO A 43 -14.07 2.91 -1.15
CA PRO A 43 -13.53 1.70 -0.58
C PRO A 43 -14.69 0.76 -0.26
N THR A 44 -14.86 -0.29 -1.06
CA THR A 44 -15.96 -1.25 -0.94
C THR A 44 -15.49 -2.70 -0.81
N GLN A 45 -14.30 -3.01 -1.32
CA GLN A 45 -13.78 -4.38 -1.38
C GLN A 45 -12.47 -4.52 -0.60
N VAL A 46 -12.26 -5.71 -0.02
CA VAL A 46 -11.00 -6.09 0.62
C VAL A 46 -10.43 -7.29 -0.13
N TRP A 47 -9.17 -7.20 -0.53
CA TRP A 47 -8.46 -8.28 -1.24
C TRP A 47 -7.37 -8.87 -0.37
N GLU A 48 -7.20 -10.19 -0.46
CA GLU A 48 -6.07 -10.89 0.11
C GLU A 48 -4.92 -10.87 -0.89
N ILE A 49 -3.81 -10.26 -0.46
CA ILE A 49 -2.61 -10.07 -1.27
C ILE A 49 -1.44 -10.77 -0.60
N LEU A 50 -0.70 -11.56 -1.37
CA LEU A 50 0.54 -12.17 -0.96
C LEU A 50 1.73 -11.37 -1.51
N GLY A 51 2.79 -11.22 -0.75
CA GLY A 51 4.06 -10.66 -1.21
C GLY A 51 5.24 -11.41 -0.61
N ALA A 52 6.45 -11.10 -1.10
CA ALA A 52 7.68 -11.74 -0.64
C ALA A 52 8.22 -11.08 0.63
N ASP A 53 8.32 -9.75 0.63
CA ASP A 53 8.82 -8.95 1.73
C ASP A 53 8.20 -7.54 1.70
N LEU A 54 8.27 -6.84 2.83
CA LEU A 54 7.91 -5.43 2.98
C LEU A 54 9.19 -4.58 2.97
N SER A 55 9.15 -3.45 2.28
CA SER A 55 10.29 -2.52 2.15
C SER A 55 9.87 -1.07 2.40
N ILE A 56 10.82 -0.25 2.86
CA ILE A 56 10.60 1.20 2.99
C ILE A 56 10.48 1.81 1.59
N SER A 57 9.51 2.70 1.40
CA SER A 57 9.26 3.34 0.11
C SER A 57 8.93 4.82 0.29
N PRO A 58 9.54 5.72 -0.51
CA PRO A 58 9.17 7.13 -0.52
C PRO A 58 7.83 7.38 -1.24
N LYS A 59 7.28 6.38 -1.95
CA LYS A 59 6.09 6.54 -2.78
C LYS A 59 4.79 6.19 -2.06
N TYR A 60 4.85 5.29 -1.08
CA TYR A 60 3.67 4.80 -0.37
C TYR A 60 3.57 5.44 1.01
N THR A 61 2.35 5.54 1.51
CA THR A 61 2.00 6.27 2.74
C THR A 61 1.70 5.35 3.93
N ALA A 62 1.57 4.04 3.69
CA ALA A 62 1.25 3.09 4.73
C ALA A 62 2.34 3.09 5.81
N ALA A 63 1.95 3.20 7.08
CA ALA A 63 2.84 3.15 8.24
C ALA A 63 3.92 4.26 8.29
N ILE A 64 3.74 5.38 7.58
CA ILE A 64 4.56 6.59 7.81
C ILE A 64 4.51 6.97 9.29
N GLY A 65 5.67 7.31 9.85
CA GLY A 65 5.84 7.69 11.25
C GLY A 65 5.90 6.51 12.23
N LEU A 66 5.59 5.28 11.79
CA LEU A 66 5.67 4.08 12.64
C LEU A 66 6.99 3.33 12.47
N VAL A 67 7.54 3.32 11.26
CA VAL A 67 8.81 2.65 10.94
C VAL A 67 9.87 3.63 10.44
N SER A 68 9.48 4.56 9.57
CA SER A 68 10.33 5.67 9.10
C SER A 68 9.56 6.99 9.27
N LYS A 69 10.28 8.08 9.53
CA LYS A 69 9.68 9.39 9.84
C LYS A 69 8.89 9.97 8.67
N ASP A 70 9.39 9.78 7.45
CA ASP A 70 8.91 10.43 6.22
C ASP A 70 8.54 9.43 5.11
N LYS A 71 8.98 8.17 5.21
CA LYS A 71 8.73 7.11 4.21
C LYS A 71 7.73 6.08 4.74
N GLY A 72 6.87 5.57 3.85
CA GLY A 72 5.94 4.50 4.18
C GLY A 72 6.50 3.12 3.82
N ILE A 73 5.63 2.12 3.87
CA ILE A 73 5.95 0.72 3.56
C ILE A 73 5.25 0.28 2.28
N SER A 74 6.00 -0.43 1.43
CA SER A 74 5.53 -1.11 0.23
C SER A 74 5.66 -2.62 0.37
N LEU A 75 4.82 -3.35 -0.37
CA LEU A 75 4.93 -4.80 -0.53
C LEU A 75 5.73 -5.14 -1.80
N ARG A 76 6.72 -6.04 -1.70
CA ARG A 76 7.51 -6.54 -2.83
C ARG A 76 6.87 -7.78 -3.45
N PHE A 77 6.81 -7.79 -4.78
CA PHE A 77 6.18 -8.84 -5.59
C PHE A 77 4.73 -9.16 -5.16
N PRO A 78 3.85 -8.16 -5.09
CA PRO A 78 2.47 -8.37 -4.67
C PRO A 78 1.69 -9.18 -5.71
N ARG A 79 0.98 -10.21 -5.24
CA ARG A 79 0.13 -11.11 -6.03
C ARG A 79 -1.24 -11.20 -5.40
N TYR A 80 -2.28 -11.06 -6.22
CA TYR A 80 -3.65 -11.30 -5.79
C TYR A 80 -3.83 -12.78 -5.43
N ILE A 81 -4.52 -13.05 -4.32
CA ILE A 81 -4.90 -14.40 -3.90
C ILE A 81 -6.41 -14.59 -4.05
N ARG A 82 -7.21 -13.74 -3.39
CA ARG A 82 -8.68 -13.82 -3.42
C ARG A 82 -9.36 -12.55 -2.93
N LEU A 83 -10.65 -12.44 -3.24
CA LEU A 83 -11.58 -11.47 -2.65
C LEU A 83 -11.93 -11.93 -1.23
N ARG A 84 -12.04 -10.98 -0.31
CA ARG A 84 -12.51 -11.19 1.07
C ARG A 84 -13.92 -10.63 1.19
N ASP A 85 -14.89 -11.44 0.77
CA ASP A 85 -16.32 -11.18 0.97
C ASP A 85 -16.73 -11.21 2.46
N ASP A 86 -15.90 -11.83 3.30
CA ASP A 86 -16.02 -11.87 4.76
C ASP A 86 -15.50 -10.61 5.47
N LYS A 87 -14.94 -9.63 4.76
CA LYS A 87 -14.34 -8.43 5.35
C LYS A 87 -14.85 -7.12 4.74
N THR A 88 -15.07 -6.15 5.62
CA THR A 88 -15.30 -4.76 5.24
C THR A 88 -13.97 -3.98 5.18
N PRO A 89 -13.89 -2.84 4.45
CA PRO A 89 -12.68 -2.02 4.37
C PRO A 89 -12.08 -1.62 5.73
N VAL A 90 -12.92 -1.44 6.76
CA VAL A 90 -12.47 -1.11 8.13
C VAL A 90 -11.73 -2.28 8.79
N GLN A 91 -11.97 -3.52 8.34
CA GLN A 91 -11.32 -4.75 8.82
C GLN A 91 -10.11 -5.18 7.97
N ALA A 92 -9.70 -4.33 7.02
CA ALA A 92 -8.47 -4.53 6.27
C ALA A 92 -7.24 -4.42 7.18
N THR A 93 -6.10 -4.90 6.69
CA THR A 93 -4.83 -4.83 7.42
C THR A 93 -4.49 -3.37 7.73
N SER A 94 -4.28 -3.06 9.01
CA SER A 94 -4.01 -1.69 9.47
C SER A 94 -2.56 -1.29 9.26
N ALA A 95 -2.29 0.02 9.28
CA ALA A 95 -0.93 0.56 9.20
C ALA A 95 -0.03 0.05 10.35
N ALA A 96 -0.59 -0.10 11.57
CA ALA A 96 0.14 -0.66 12.71
C ALA A 96 0.51 -2.14 12.46
N GLN A 97 -0.41 -2.94 11.93
CA GLN A 97 -0.11 -4.34 11.57
C GLN A 97 0.97 -4.43 10.48
N ILE A 98 0.98 -3.51 9.51
CA ILE A 98 2.03 -3.45 8.49
C ILE A 98 3.40 -3.12 9.12
N ALA A 99 3.45 -2.20 10.08
CA ALA A 99 4.67 -1.88 10.82
C ALA A 99 5.17 -3.07 11.64
N ASP A 100 4.27 -3.76 12.34
CA ASP A 100 4.60 -4.96 13.12
C ASP A 100 5.14 -6.07 12.22
N LEU A 101 4.48 -6.32 11.08
CA LEU A 101 4.95 -7.28 10.09
C LEU A 101 6.33 -6.91 9.55
N TYR A 102 6.57 -5.63 9.24
CA TYR A 102 7.86 -5.18 8.74
C TYR A 102 8.98 -5.45 9.73
N ASN A 103 8.79 -5.08 11.00
CA ASN A 103 9.77 -5.29 12.08
C ASN A 103 10.01 -6.79 12.33
N ALA A 104 8.98 -7.63 12.18
CA ALA A 104 9.08 -9.07 12.36
C ALA A 104 9.86 -9.79 11.24
N GLN A 105 10.07 -9.16 10.06
CA GLN A 105 10.82 -9.79 8.96
C GLN A 105 12.29 -10.04 9.29
N GLY A 106 12.83 -9.42 10.35
CA GLY A 106 14.22 -9.62 10.77
C GLY A 106 15.23 -9.18 9.69
N LEU A 107 14.82 -8.31 8.77
CA LEU A 107 15.72 -7.72 7.80
C LEU A 107 16.76 -6.91 8.58
N ASN A 108 18.04 -7.27 8.45
CA ASN A 108 19.14 -6.35 8.73
C ASN A 108 18.97 -5.17 7.78
N THR A 109 18.17 -4.19 8.15
CA THR A 109 18.05 -2.94 7.41
C THR A 109 19.44 -2.34 7.43
N THR A 110 20.15 -2.46 6.30
CA THR A 110 21.29 -1.61 6.00
C THR A 110 20.87 -0.21 6.37
N ASN A 111 21.56 0.36 7.34
CA ASN A 111 21.36 1.72 7.77
C ASN A 111 21.39 2.59 6.50
N ASP A 112 20.22 3.05 6.04
CA ASP A 112 20.14 4.41 5.54
C ASP A 112 20.39 5.26 6.78
N LYS A 113 21.67 5.33 7.17
CA LYS A 113 22.18 6.51 7.86
C LYS A 113 21.73 7.63 6.94
N ASP A 114 20.81 8.44 7.43
CA ASP A 114 20.61 9.77 6.91
C ASP A 114 22.01 10.35 6.69
N GLU A 115 22.45 10.41 5.43
CA GLU A 115 23.43 11.40 4.98
C GLU A 115 22.77 12.74 5.32
N PHE A 116 23.01 13.18 6.54
CA PHE A 116 23.05 14.60 6.84
C PHE A 116 24.17 15.14 5.96
N ASP A 117 23.80 15.62 4.77
CA ASP A 117 24.56 16.66 4.08
C ASP A 117 24.67 17.84 5.05
N ASP A 118 25.72 17.84 5.87
CA ASP A 118 26.33 19.04 6.44
C ASP A 118 26.95 19.81 5.27
N ASP A 119 26.09 20.37 4.43
CA ASP A 119 26.44 21.34 3.40
C ASP A 119 25.73 22.64 3.76
N ASP A 120 26.15 23.24 4.87
CA ASP A 120 26.03 24.68 5.06
C ASP A 120 27.35 25.25 5.58
N ALA A 121 27.92 26.10 4.73
CA ALA A 121 29.26 26.63 4.77
C ALA A 121 29.53 27.59 5.94
N LEU A 122 30.81 27.67 6.30
CA LEU A 122 31.43 28.78 7.04
C LEU A 122 31.25 30.13 6.32
#